data_AF-A0A351FLW2-F1
#
_entry.id   AF-A0A351FLW2-F1
#
_cell.length_a   1.000
_cell.length_b   1.000
_cell.length_c   1.000
_cell.angle_alpha   90.00
_cell.angle_beta   90.00
_cell.angle_gamma   90.00
#
_symmetry.space_group_name_H-M   'P 1'
#
loop_
_entity.id
_entity.type
_entity.pdbx_description
1 polymer ?
#
loop_
_entity_poly.entity_id
_entity_poly.type
_entity_poly.pdbx_seq_one_letter_code
_entity_poly.pdbx_strand_id
1 'polypeptide(L)'
;KPYPRVVRGGSWDDDAKACRSAAKMGSNDVEWKSEDPNIPLSPWWYTTEPAHCVGFRLLRPLNELPKEKMGKYWEPDCEQIKMDVDARLEEGRGVLGLTDKDLPKAMKEVSP
;
A
#
# COMPACT_ATOMS: atom_id res chain seq x y z
N LYS A 1 14.24 -3.89 3.33
CA LYS A 1 13.98 -4.87 2.25
C LYS A 1 12.47 -4.91 2.02
N PRO A 2 11.98 -4.84 0.77
CA PRO A 2 10.55 -4.68 0.50
C PRO A 2 9.70 -5.90 0.88
N TYR A 3 10.26 -7.10 0.93
CA TYR A 3 9.57 -8.36 1.21
C TYR A 3 10.49 -9.40 1.88
N PRO A 4 9.92 -10.43 2.56
CA PRO A 4 8.48 -10.67 2.74
C PRO A 4 7.84 -9.70 3.76
N ARG A 5 6.62 -9.22 3.44
CA ARG A 5 5.71 -8.52 4.37
C ARG A 5 4.70 -9.50 4.95
N VAL A 6 4.09 -9.16 6.09
CA VAL A 6 3.12 -10.05 6.73
C VAL A 6 1.74 -9.84 6.12
N VAL A 7 1.17 -10.91 5.56
CA VAL A 7 -0.23 -11.00 5.12
C VAL A 7 -1.02 -11.86 6.10
N ARG A 8 -2.29 -11.49 6.34
CA ARG A 8 -3.15 -12.04 7.40
C ARG A 8 -4.56 -12.28 6.87
N GLY A 9 -5.24 -13.27 7.46
CA GLY A 9 -6.66 -13.52 7.25
C GLY A 9 -6.98 -14.71 6.36
N GLY A 10 -6.04 -15.10 5.49
CA GLY A 10 -6.28 -16.10 4.44
C GLY A 10 -7.14 -15.50 3.31
N SER A 11 -7.29 -16.28 2.25
CA SER A 11 -8.05 -15.93 1.05
C SER A 11 -9.34 -16.73 0.91
N TRP A 12 -10.08 -16.48 -0.18
CA TRP A 12 -11.25 -17.26 -0.55
C TRP A 12 -10.89 -18.64 -1.12
N ASP A 13 -9.65 -18.83 -1.61
CA ASP A 13 -9.14 -20.09 -2.17
C ASP A 13 -8.31 -20.89 -1.15
N ASP A 14 -8.04 -20.32 0.02
CA ASP A 14 -7.29 -20.97 1.09
C ASP A 14 -8.15 -21.97 1.89
N ASP A 15 -7.55 -23.10 2.28
CA ASP A 15 -8.13 -24.04 3.24
C ASP A 15 -8.48 -23.35 4.58
N ALA A 16 -9.55 -23.78 5.25
CA ALA A 16 -9.99 -23.22 6.54
C ALA A 16 -8.88 -23.17 7.63
N LYS A 17 -7.90 -24.08 7.57
CA LYS A 17 -6.74 -24.09 8.50
C LYS A 17 -5.82 -22.86 8.33
N ALA A 18 -5.78 -22.27 7.14
CA ALA A 18 -5.02 -21.08 6.77
C ALA A 18 -5.82 -19.78 7.00
N CYS A 19 -7.14 -19.84 7.13
CA CYS A 19 -8.01 -18.68 7.38
C CYS A 19 -8.28 -18.43 8.88
N ARG A 20 -7.22 -18.33 9.69
CA ARG A 20 -7.33 -18.12 11.14
C ARG A 20 -6.81 -16.75 11.54
N SER A 21 -7.30 -16.18 12.64
CA SER A 21 -6.80 -14.92 13.20
C SER A 21 -5.30 -14.96 13.52
N ALA A 22 -4.75 -16.15 13.80
CA ALA A 22 -3.32 -16.37 14.04
C ALA A 22 -2.51 -16.68 12.77
N ALA A 23 -3.14 -16.97 11.63
CA ALA A 23 -2.48 -17.36 10.39
C ALA A 23 -1.72 -16.21 9.73
N LYS A 24 -0.47 -16.48 9.36
CA LYS A 24 0.56 -15.50 9.04
C LYS A 24 1.26 -16.03 7.78
N MET A 25 1.27 -15.25 6.70
CA MET A 25 1.98 -15.58 5.47
C MET A 25 2.96 -14.46 5.12
N GLY A 26 4.12 -14.81 4.57
CA GLY A 26 5.04 -13.83 4.01
C GLY A 26 4.61 -13.44 2.59
N SER A 27 4.79 -12.19 2.21
CA SER A 27 4.49 -11.77 0.83
C SER A 27 5.40 -12.48 -0.18
N ASN A 28 4.82 -12.89 -1.30
CA ASN A 28 5.56 -13.48 -2.43
C ASN A 28 5.57 -12.51 -3.62
N ASP A 29 6.21 -11.35 -3.45
CA ASP A 29 6.26 -10.31 -4.48
C ASP A 29 6.84 -10.75 -5.83
N VAL A 30 7.70 -11.77 -5.86
CA VAL A 30 8.26 -12.31 -7.12
C VAL A 30 7.15 -12.97 -7.95
N GLU A 31 6.32 -13.79 -7.32
CA GLU A 31 5.19 -14.46 -7.97
C GLU A 31 4.02 -13.49 -8.19
N TRP A 32 3.73 -12.65 -7.19
CA TRP A 32 2.57 -11.75 -7.21
C TRP A 32 2.68 -10.61 -8.23
N LYS A 33 3.91 -10.27 -8.65
CA LYS A 33 4.19 -9.23 -9.65
C LYS A 33 4.78 -9.80 -10.93
N SER A 34 4.70 -11.11 -11.16
CA SER A 34 5.36 -11.77 -12.30
C SER A 34 4.91 -11.24 -13.66
N GLU A 35 3.65 -10.84 -13.76
CA GLU A 35 3.04 -10.29 -14.99
C GLU A 35 2.99 -8.76 -14.97
N ASP A 36 3.81 -8.08 -14.16
CA ASP A 36 3.92 -6.63 -14.23
C ASP A 36 4.66 -6.22 -15.52
N PRO A 37 4.00 -5.52 -16.46
CA PRO A 37 4.63 -5.14 -17.72
C PRO A 37 5.63 -3.99 -17.56
N ASN A 38 5.76 -3.39 -16.38
CA ASN A 38 6.60 -2.22 -16.16
C ASN A 38 8.07 -2.58 -15.87
N ILE A 39 8.98 -1.72 -16.34
CA ILE A 39 10.40 -1.80 -16.02
C ILE A 39 10.84 -0.41 -15.51
N PRO A 40 11.27 -0.27 -14.24
CA PRO A 40 11.23 -1.27 -13.17
C PRO A 40 9.79 -1.62 -12.74
N LEU A 41 9.61 -2.79 -12.12
CA LEU A 41 8.31 -3.26 -11.65
C LEU A 41 7.66 -2.23 -10.72
N SER A 42 6.34 -2.12 -10.79
CA SER A 42 5.54 -1.26 -9.94
C SER A 42 5.46 -1.83 -8.52
N PRO A 43 5.43 -0.97 -7.48
CA PRO A 43 5.35 -1.46 -6.12
C PRO A 43 3.97 -2.06 -5.77
N TRP A 44 2.93 -1.82 -6.57
CA TRP A 44 1.53 -2.18 -6.31
C TRP A 44 0.83 -2.99 -7.42
N TRP A 45 1.56 -3.63 -8.34
CA TRP A 45 0.96 -4.45 -9.40
C TRP A 45 0.57 -5.85 -8.89
N TYR A 46 -0.64 -5.97 -8.34
CA TYR A 46 -1.20 -7.21 -7.80
C TYR A 46 -2.47 -7.62 -8.55
N THR A 47 -2.34 -7.87 -9.85
CA THR A 47 -3.49 -7.98 -10.77
C THR A 47 -3.75 -9.39 -11.29
N THR A 48 -2.88 -10.35 -10.96
CA THR A 48 -2.93 -11.74 -11.44
C THR A 48 -3.45 -12.68 -10.37
N GLU A 49 -3.85 -13.88 -10.80
CA GLU A 49 -4.39 -14.94 -9.93
C GLU A 49 -3.60 -15.09 -8.61
N PRO A 50 -2.27 -15.33 -8.59
CA PRO A 50 -1.55 -15.52 -7.33
C PRO A 50 -1.60 -14.32 -6.37
N ALA A 51 -1.99 -13.14 -6.86
CA ALA A 51 -2.12 -11.90 -6.11
C ALA A 51 -3.57 -11.44 -5.89
N HIS A 52 -4.60 -12.10 -6.45
CA HIS A 52 -6.01 -11.69 -6.32
C HIS A 52 -6.51 -11.66 -4.88
N CYS A 53 -5.82 -12.40 -4.02
CA CYS A 53 -6.10 -12.50 -2.60
C CYS A 53 -5.42 -11.40 -1.77
N VAL A 54 -4.58 -10.57 -2.40
CA VAL A 54 -3.88 -9.46 -1.76
C VAL A 54 -4.77 -8.23 -1.77
N GLY A 55 -5.02 -7.70 -0.57
CA GLY A 55 -5.75 -6.45 -0.39
C GLY A 55 -5.20 -5.66 0.79
N PHE A 56 -5.87 -4.58 1.15
CA PHE A 56 -5.52 -3.76 2.30
C PHE A 56 -6.71 -3.57 3.23
N ARG A 57 -6.42 -3.46 4.53
CA ARG A 57 -7.37 -3.03 5.55
C ARG A 57 -6.83 -1.76 6.18
N LEU A 58 -7.58 -0.67 6.05
CA LEU A 58 -7.20 0.60 6.66
C LEU A 58 -7.29 0.51 8.18
N LEU A 59 -6.26 1.00 8.84
CA LEU A 59 -6.14 1.07 10.29
C LEU A 59 -5.89 2.53 10.65
N ARG A 60 -6.59 3.01 11.68
CA ARG A 60 -6.35 4.34 12.25
C ARG A 60 -6.23 4.23 13.77
N PRO A 61 -5.35 5.00 14.40
CA PRO A 61 -5.30 5.03 15.86
C PRO A 61 -6.62 5.60 16.40
N LEU A 62 -7.05 5.09 17.56
CA LEU A 62 -8.29 5.57 18.21
C LEU A 62 -8.14 7.04 18.65
N ASN A 63 -6.98 7.36 19.23
CA ASN A 63 -6.60 8.71 19.62
C ASN A 63 -5.56 9.25 18.64
N GLU A 64 -5.56 10.56 18.40
CA GLU A 64 -4.55 11.19 17.54
C GLU A 64 -3.14 10.96 18.09
N LEU A 65 -2.22 10.58 17.19
CA LEU A 65 -0.82 10.39 17.55
C LEU A 65 -0.12 11.76 17.59
N PRO A 66 0.86 11.96 18.48
CA PRO A 66 1.75 13.12 18.39
C PRO A 66 2.45 13.15 17.03
N LYS A 67 2.64 14.35 16.45
CA LYS A 67 3.25 14.53 15.12
C LYS A 67 4.63 13.89 15.02
N GLU A 68 5.39 13.90 16.11
CA GLU A 68 6.73 13.34 16.20
C GLU A 68 6.74 11.80 16.08
N LYS A 69 5.60 11.15 16.34
CA LYS A 69 5.45 9.68 16.27
C LYS A 69 4.78 9.20 14.99
N MET A 70 4.14 10.10 14.27
CA MET A 70 3.38 9.81 13.05
C MET A 70 4.29 9.29 11.92
N GLY A 71 5.46 9.89 11.74
CA GLY A 71 6.43 9.51 10.68
C GLY A 71 6.79 8.02 10.71
N LYS A 72 6.93 7.43 11.90
CA LYS A 72 7.21 6.00 12.07
C LYS A 72 6.23 5.07 11.34
N TYR A 73 4.96 5.47 11.20
CA TYR A 73 3.91 4.63 10.62
C TYR A 73 3.50 5.05 9.21
N TRP A 74 3.72 6.30 8.83
CA TRP A 74 3.29 6.83 7.54
C TRP A 74 4.41 6.92 6.51
N GLU A 75 5.66 7.04 6.95
CA GLU A 75 6.79 7.06 6.02
C GLU A 75 7.12 5.64 5.55
N PRO A 76 7.54 5.48 4.27
CA PRO A 76 8.04 4.21 3.79
C PRO A 76 9.25 3.75 4.62
N ASP A 77 9.22 2.52 5.11
CA ASP A 77 10.32 1.90 5.87
C ASP A 77 11.37 1.23 4.96
N CYS A 78 11.26 1.43 3.65
CA CYS A 78 12.08 0.76 2.65
C CYS A 78 12.42 1.71 1.49
N GLU A 79 13.69 2.06 1.37
CA GLU A 79 14.21 2.97 0.33
C GLU A 79 13.81 2.54 -1.09
N GLN A 80 13.87 1.24 -1.41
CA GLN A 80 13.46 0.77 -2.74
C GLN A 80 11.99 1.13 -3.06
N ILE A 81 11.07 0.95 -2.11
CA ILE A 81 9.65 1.27 -2.32
C ILE A 81 9.49 2.79 -2.50
N LYS A 82 10.23 3.58 -1.72
CA LYS A 82 10.23 5.03 -1.84
C LYS A 82 10.69 5.47 -3.24
N MET A 83 11.83 4.95 -3.71
CA MET A 83 12.34 5.21 -5.05
C MET A 83 11.36 4.78 -6.15
N ASP A 84 10.73 3.61 -6.01
CA ASP A 84 9.76 3.12 -6.98
C ASP A 84 8.51 4.03 -7.04
N VAL A 85 8.01 4.50 -5.89
CA VAL A 85 6.88 5.44 -5.80
C VAL A 85 7.25 6.80 -6.39
N ASP A 86 8.41 7.33 -6.03
CA ASP A 86 8.90 8.63 -6.49
C ASP A 86 9.06 8.64 -8.02
N ALA A 87 9.65 7.58 -8.60
CA ALA A 87 9.74 7.43 -10.05
C ALA A 87 8.37 7.44 -10.74
N ARG A 88 7.35 6.78 -10.17
CA ARG A 88 5.99 6.82 -10.72
C ARG A 88 5.36 8.21 -10.65
N LEU A 89 5.62 8.97 -9.60
CA LEU A 89 5.17 10.35 -9.47
C LEU A 89 5.83 11.24 -10.53
N GLU A 90 7.14 11.10 -10.73
CA GLU A 90 7.91 11.82 -11.75
C GLU A 90 7.46 11.48 -13.18
N GLU A 91 7.13 10.22 -13.45
CA GLU A 91 6.55 9.75 -14.72
C GLU A 91 5.13 10.28 -14.99
N GLY A 92 4.52 11.01 -14.05
CA GLY A 92 3.15 11.49 -14.15
C GLY A 92 2.08 10.40 -13.94
N ARG A 93 2.48 9.24 -13.38
CA ARG A 93 1.58 8.11 -13.07
C ARG A 93 1.00 8.18 -11.66
N GLY A 94 1.16 9.31 -10.98
CA GLY A 94 0.57 9.58 -9.68
C GLY A 94 0.50 11.09 -9.40
N VAL A 95 -0.20 11.45 -8.33
CA VAL A 95 -0.39 12.85 -7.90
C VAL A 95 -0.22 12.93 -6.39
N LEU A 96 0.58 13.89 -5.92
CA LEU A 96 0.61 14.27 -4.52
C LEU A 96 -0.44 15.35 -4.27
N GLY A 97 -1.36 15.09 -3.33
CA GLY A 97 -2.39 16.03 -2.91
C GLY A 97 -2.16 16.48 -1.47
N LEU A 98 -2.37 17.77 -1.20
CA LEU A 98 -2.46 18.26 0.18
C LEU A 98 -3.68 17.60 0.83
N THR A 99 -3.49 16.90 1.95
CA THR A 99 -4.59 16.30 2.70
C THR A 99 -4.91 17.19 3.89
N ASP A 100 -5.64 18.28 3.64
CA ASP A 100 -6.15 19.17 4.68
C ASP A 100 -7.65 18.95 4.88
N LYS A 101 -8.11 19.02 6.13
CA LYS A 101 -9.54 18.91 6.48
C LYS A 101 -10.39 19.99 5.78
N ASP A 102 -9.80 21.16 5.53
CA ASP A 102 -10.44 22.32 4.92
C ASP A 102 -10.24 22.34 3.40
N LEU A 103 -9.46 21.39 2.84
CA LEU A 103 -9.22 21.28 1.39
C LEU A 103 -10.54 21.25 0.58
N PRO A 104 -11.58 20.47 0.94
CA PRO A 104 -12.82 20.46 0.16
C PRO A 104 -13.52 21.83 0.13
N LYS A 105 -13.36 22.64 1.18
CA LYS A 105 -13.91 23.99 1.24
C LYS A 105 -13.07 24.93 0.36
N ALA A 106 -11.76 24.90 0.51
CA ALA A 106 -10.83 25.69 -0.30
C ALA A 106 -11.00 25.41 -1.81
N MET A 107 -11.19 24.15 -2.20
CA MET A 107 -11.46 23.79 -3.60
C MET A 107 -12.72 24.45 -4.17
N LYS A 108 -13.78 24.61 -3.37
CA LYS A 108 -15.02 25.29 -3.79
C LYS A 108 -14.83 26.79 -3.94
N GLU A 109 -13.98 27.40 -3.12
CA GLU A 109 -13.70 28.84 -3.16
C GLU A 109 -12.84 29.24 -4.38
N VAL A 110 -12.04 28.31 -4.91
CA VAL A 110 -11.13 28.53 -6.05
C VAL A 110 -11.71 28.01 -7.38
N SER A 111 -12.78 27.21 -7.35
CA SER A 111 -13.45 26.73 -8.56
C SER A 111 -14.27 27.87 -9.19
N PRO A 112 -14.11 28.14 -10.51
CA PRO A 112 -14.80 29.24 -11.19
C PRO A 112 -16.31 29.05 -11.33
#